data_AF-A0A428SIL3-F1
#
_entry.id   AF-A0A428SIL3-F1
#
_cell.length_a   1.000
_cell.length_b   1.000
_cell.length_c   1.000
_cell.angle_alpha   90.00
_cell.angle_beta   90.00
_cell.angle_gamma   90.00
#
_symmetry.space_group_name_H-M   'P 1'
#
loop_
_entity.id
_entity.type
_entity.pdbx_description
1 polymer ?
#
loop_
_entity_poly.entity_id
_entity_poly.type
_entity_poly.pdbx_seq_one_letter_code
_entity_poly.pdbx_strand_id
1 'polypeptide(L)'
;MLTRSQFVQRQTEQFHYEEPYTDGFIYSKLREHIVDSSDYHSWLIDFPGLIDALKLGNFRKYSAWGLFNEANICLRHIHGKWSGYTRGNRSVQRCLTPQTVELLEGRAPAVSQSDHEWVRAVFRTRMVFSEITDQQQRDELEKGILRTSGMIPSLRLFQANMLYLGIAAQIIWSLLVPSELRKTAKGEGSTALQSALRECWVETEPYVEIREGEFQPVLGPPSFDLAYNTVMVAALRQFAYMAREGPKIERGEPALRLSTDDVNSCESLFQRRAKLLGFRNYLIDQGAAKPATQFSPEKHVLELGEDSFFSRTERRCGRPFARVFPIIQEVAFLPRLLEEGKLGTITEAFILKDLVRSFLPRCSFNFDLSRRSIHINGPALGIERQLVYSGHGESMSVDLNREVNMDQNDYHILNVESTGMDVDTPMASPVAPMFEDEDEDEDVPMEDLFFEPAVAEETEDSDFWEQLLLEYQTNAGTTQEAFREDLLSAAVRLTSLFRPTLW
;
A
#
# COMPACT_ATOMS: atom_id res chain seq x y z
N MET A 1 -15.55 4.93 33.96
CA MET A 1 -15.68 5.65 32.67
C MET A 1 -14.64 5.06 31.73
N LEU A 2 -15.05 4.59 30.56
CA LEU A 2 -14.12 4.02 29.57
C LEU A 2 -13.39 5.17 28.86
N THR A 3 -12.11 5.01 28.56
CA THR A 3 -11.39 5.99 27.74
C THR A 3 -11.93 5.98 26.31
N ARG A 4 -11.80 7.10 25.59
CA ARG A 4 -12.35 7.27 24.22
C ARG A 4 -11.86 6.18 23.24
N SER A 5 -10.65 5.68 23.43
CA SER A 5 -10.09 4.51 22.71
C SER A 5 -10.84 3.21 23.03
N GLN A 6 -11.15 2.96 24.31
CA GLN A 6 -11.93 1.79 24.75
C GLN A 6 -13.40 1.86 24.30
N PHE A 7 -13.95 3.06 24.12
CA PHE A 7 -15.29 3.25 23.57
C PHE A 7 -15.35 2.92 22.07
N VAL A 8 -14.37 3.40 21.29
CA VAL A 8 -14.26 3.07 19.86
C VAL A 8 -14.00 1.58 19.68
N GLN A 9 -13.10 0.99 20.47
CA GLN A 9 -12.82 -0.46 20.44
C GLN A 9 -14.07 -1.28 20.74
N ARG A 10 -14.85 -0.94 21.78
CA ARG A 10 -16.15 -1.56 22.07
C ARG A 10 -17.19 -1.40 20.96
N GLN A 11 -17.20 -0.25 20.29
CA GLN A 11 -18.10 0.00 19.17
C GLN A 11 -17.71 -0.87 17.97
N THR A 12 -16.42 -0.99 17.64
CA THR A 12 -15.92 -1.94 16.62
C THR A 12 -16.19 -3.40 16.98
N GLU A 13 -16.09 -3.78 18.26
CA GLU A 13 -16.40 -5.13 18.75
C GLU A 13 -17.88 -5.49 18.61
N GLN A 14 -18.78 -4.50 18.62
CA GLN A 14 -20.22 -4.72 18.42
C GLN A 14 -20.57 -5.14 16.97
N PHE A 15 -19.70 -4.86 16.00
CA PHE A 15 -19.88 -5.21 14.59
C PHE A 15 -19.21 -6.54 14.20
N HIS A 16 -18.46 -7.19 15.10
CA HIS A 16 -17.93 -8.55 14.89
C HIS A 16 -19.01 -9.63 14.82
N TYR A 17 -20.27 -9.28 15.14
CA TYR A 17 -21.42 -10.19 15.17
C TYR A 17 -22.42 -9.96 14.01
N GLU A 18 -22.11 -9.13 13.02
CA GLU A 18 -22.98 -9.03 11.84
C GLU A 18 -23.01 -10.38 11.11
N GLU A 19 -24.21 -10.96 10.98
CA GLU A 19 -24.36 -12.23 10.27
C GLU A 19 -23.90 -12.06 8.80
N PRO A 20 -23.19 -13.07 8.25
CA PRO A 20 -22.92 -13.11 6.82
C PRO A 20 -24.22 -12.87 6.04
N TYR A 21 -24.19 -12.01 5.03
CA TYR A 21 -25.33 -11.65 4.15
C TYR A 21 -26.32 -10.59 4.67
N THR A 22 -26.03 -9.87 5.74
CA THR A 22 -26.71 -8.59 5.99
C THR A 22 -26.06 -7.48 5.16
N ASP A 23 -26.85 -6.55 4.59
CA ASP A 23 -26.38 -5.34 3.89
C ASP A 23 -25.80 -4.32 4.91
N GLY A 24 -24.87 -4.81 5.74
CA GLY A 24 -24.44 -4.24 7.00
C GLY A 24 -23.64 -2.95 6.89
N PHE A 25 -23.42 -2.33 8.05
CA PHE A 25 -22.79 -1.01 8.18
C PHE A 25 -21.35 -0.97 7.64
N ILE A 26 -20.64 -2.11 7.67
CA ILE A 26 -19.31 -2.26 7.07
C ILE A 26 -19.36 -2.06 5.55
N TYR A 27 -20.40 -2.59 4.90
CA TYR A 27 -20.60 -2.49 3.46
C TYR A 27 -21.14 -1.12 3.04
N SER A 28 -21.98 -0.47 3.84
CA SER A 28 -22.36 0.93 3.61
C SER A 28 -21.17 1.87 3.75
N LYS A 29 -20.29 1.67 4.74
CA LYS A 29 -19.04 2.46 4.88
C LYS A 29 -18.04 2.22 3.74
N LEU A 30 -17.98 1.00 3.20
CA LEU A 30 -17.23 0.70 1.97
C LEU A 30 -17.78 1.43 0.75
N ARG A 31 -19.10 1.62 0.65
CA ARG A 31 -19.75 2.42 -0.40
C ARG A 31 -19.52 3.92 -0.22
N GLU A 32 -19.47 4.41 1.03
CA GLU A 32 -19.19 5.82 1.33
C GLU A 32 -17.73 6.23 1.10
N HIS A 33 -16.76 5.32 1.32
CA HIS A 33 -15.33 5.67 1.31
C HIS A 33 -14.58 5.39 0.01
N ILE A 34 -15.15 4.62 -0.91
CA ILE A 34 -14.53 4.33 -2.21
C ILE A 34 -15.49 4.83 -3.28
N VAL A 35 -15.31 6.08 -3.64
CA VAL A 35 -16.09 6.74 -4.68
C VAL A 35 -15.77 6.07 -6.02
N ASP A 36 -16.82 5.69 -6.75
CA ASP A 36 -16.81 5.31 -8.19
C ASP A 36 -16.36 3.90 -8.64
N SER A 37 -16.37 2.89 -7.78
CA SER A 37 -16.29 1.49 -8.27
C SER A 37 -17.38 0.62 -7.64
N SER A 38 -18.46 0.37 -8.37
CA SER A 38 -19.53 -0.54 -7.95
C SER A 38 -19.07 -1.98 -7.67
N ASP A 39 -17.82 -2.33 -8.01
CA ASP A 39 -17.44 -3.72 -8.24
C ASP A 39 -16.71 -4.38 -7.06
N TYR A 40 -15.93 -3.63 -6.25
CA TYR A 40 -15.13 -4.24 -5.16
C TYR A 40 -16.01 -4.78 -4.02
N HIS A 41 -17.16 -4.15 -3.77
CA HIS A 41 -18.13 -4.62 -2.80
C HIS A 41 -18.69 -5.99 -3.20
N SER A 42 -19.04 -6.15 -4.48
CA SER A 42 -19.49 -7.44 -5.01
C SER A 42 -18.40 -8.51 -4.93
N TRP A 43 -17.12 -8.17 -5.12
CA TRP A 43 -16.02 -9.14 -5.07
C TRP A 43 -15.70 -9.61 -3.66
N LEU A 44 -15.72 -8.71 -2.68
CA LEU A 44 -15.43 -9.07 -1.29
C LEU A 44 -16.54 -9.95 -0.69
N ILE A 45 -17.80 -9.73 -1.09
CA ILE A 45 -18.94 -10.58 -0.67
C ILE A 45 -18.72 -12.05 -1.06
N ASP A 46 -18.09 -12.32 -2.22
CA ASP A 46 -17.87 -13.70 -2.67
C ASP A 46 -16.82 -14.44 -1.81
N PHE A 47 -15.98 -13.72 -1.06
CA PHE A 47 -14.88 -14.27 -0.25
C PHE A 47 -14.92 -13.78 1.20
N PRO A 48 -15.85 -14.31 2.03
CA PRO A 48 -16.02 -13.85 3.42
C PRO A 48 -14.73 -13.95 4.25
N GLY A 49 -13.93 -15.01 4.07
CA GLY A 49 -12.67 -15.17 4.79
C GLY A 49 -11.59 -14.13 4.48
N LEU A 50 -11.69 -13.38 3.38
CA LEU A 50 -10.76 -12.28 3.09
C LEU A 50 -11.12 -11.00 3.85
N ILE A 51 -12.42 -10.76 4.09
CA ILE A 51 -12.94 -9.49 4.64
C ILE A 51 -12.46 -9.26 6.07
N ASP A 52 -12.28 -10.31 6.86
CA ASP A 52 -11.92 -10.22 8.28
C ASP A 52 -10.62 -9.41 8.51
N ALA A 53 -9.68 -9.46 7.57
CA ALA A 53 -8.43 -8.71 7.65
C ALA A 53 -8.57 -7.24 7.21
N LEU A 54 -9.74 -6.77 6.77
CA LEU A 54 -9.96 -5.44 6.20
C LEU A 54 -10.02 -4.33 7.27
N LYS A 55 -9.05 -3.42 7.25
CA LYS A 55 -9.02 -2.24 8.13
C LYS A 55 -9.48 -1.00 7.37
N LEU A 56 -10.78 -0.72 7.41
CA LEU A 56 -11.40 0.43 6.72
C LEU A 56 -10.80 1.78 7.13
N GLY A 57 -10.32 1.91 8.38
CA GLY A 57 -9.70 3.14 8.86
C GLY A 57 -8.49 3.62 8.02
N ASN A 58 -7.80 2.70 7.33
CA ASN A 58 -6.67 3.07 6.48
C ASN A 58 -7.06 3.63 5.11
N PHE A 59 -8.30 3.42 4.63
CA PHE A 59 -8.71 3.90 3.30
C PHE A 59 -8.72 5.43 3.20
N ARG A 60 -8.97 6.13 4.31
CA ARG A 60 -8.82 7.60 4.38
C ARG A 60 -7.40 8.04 4.10
N LYS A 61 -6.40 7.29 4.58
CA LYS A 61 -4.98 7.56 4.30
C LYS A 61 -4.68 7.35 2.82
N TYR A 62 -5.18 6.25 2.23
CA TYR A 62 -4.98 5.96 0.81
C TYR A 62 -5.58 7.04 -0.09
N SER A 63 -6.77 7.55 0.27
CA SER A 63 -7.39 8.72 -0.38
C SER A 63 -6.51 9.95 -0.27
N ALA A 64 -6.07 10.29 0.94
CA ALA A 64 -5.24 11.47 1.19
C ALA A 64 -3.91 11.44 0.44
N TRP A 65 -3.37 10.24 0.19
CA TRP A 65 -2.18 10.03 -0.63
C TRP A 65 -2.45 9.96 -2.14
N GLY A 66 -3.72 9.94 -2.56
CA GLY A 66 -4.11 9.82 -3.97
C GLY A 66 -3.85 8.44 -4.57
N LEU A 67 -3.85 7.38 -3.75
CA LEU A 67 -3.46 6.00 -4.14
C LEU A 67 -4.63 5.05 -4.41
N PHE A 68 -5.83 5.57 -4.68
CA PHE A 68 -6.99 4.71 -4.95
C PHE A 68 -6.85 3.88 -6.22
N ASN A 69 -6.14 4.39 -7.25
CA ASN A 69 -5.90 3.62 -8.47
C ASN A 69 -5.04 2.39 -8.20
N GLU A 70 -3.94 2.57 -7.48
CA GLU A 70 -3.03 1.50 -7.06
C GLU A 70 -3.75 0.51 -6.15
N ALA A 71 -4.57 1.01 -5.22
CA ALA A 71 -5.40 0.17 -4.37
C ALA A 71 -6.34 -0.71 -5.20
N ASN A 72 -7.03 -0.13 -6.19
CA ASN A 72 -7.95 -0.82 -7.08
C ASN A 72 -7.26 -1.84 -7.99
N ILE A 73 -6.02 -1.58 -8.43
CA ILE A 73 -5.22 -2.57 -9.18
C ILE A 73 -4.95 -3.79 -8.29
N CYS A 74 -4.56 -3.60 -7.03
CA CYS A 74 -4.26 -4.71 -6.13
C CYS A 74 -5.51 -5.48 -5.67
N LEU A 75 -6.61 -4.79 -5.37
CA LEU A 75 -7.86 -5.46 -5.00
C LEU A 75 -8.37 -6.35 -6.15
N ARG A 76 -8.28 -5.89 -7.41
CA ARG A 76 -8.53 -6.72 -8.59
C ARG A 76 -7.59 -7.91 -8.70
N HIS A 77 -6.31 -7.71 -8.38
CA HIS A 77 -5.33 -8.79 -8.37
C HIS A 77 -5.69 -9.87 -7.35
N ILE A 78 -6.01 -9.48 -6.11
CA ILE A 78 -6.44 -10.38 -5.03
C ILE A 78 -7.66 -11.18 -5.48
N HIS A 79 -8.72 -10.49 -5.92
CA HIS A 79 -9.93 -11.13 -6.39
C HIS A 79 -9.64 -12.10 -7.55
N GLY A 80 -8.88 -11.66 -8.56
CA GLY A 80 -8.53 -12.50 -9.71
C GLY A 80 -7.76 -13.77 -9.33
N LYS A 81 -6.85 -13.70 -8.35
CA LYS A 81 -6.08 -14.84 -7.86
C LYS A 81 -6.97 -15.84 -7.12
N TRP A 82 -7.76 -15.40 -6.15
CA TRP A 82 -8.65 -16.28 -5.38
C TRP A 82 -9.77 -16.86 -6.25
N SER A 83 -10.34 -16.08 -7.17
CA SER A 83 -11.27 -16.58 -8.17
C SER A 83 -10.62 -17.59 -9.12
N GLY A 84 -9.34 -17.41 -9.44
CA GLY A 84 -8.55 -18.38 -10.20
C GLY A 84 -8.37 -19.71 -9.47
N TYR A 85 -8.01 -19.68 -8.17
CA TYR A 85 -7.86 -20.89 -7.36
C TYR A 85 -9.17 -21.67 -7.29
N THR A 86 -10.25 -20.96 -6.97
CA THR A 86 -11.59 -21.53 -6.80
C THR A 86 -12.33 -21.78 -8.11
N ARG A 87 -11.71 -21.46 -9.27
CA ARG A 87 -12.30 -21.54 -10.62
C ARG A 87 -13.65 -20.83 -10.74
N GLY A 88 -13.85 -19.76 -9.96
CA GLY A 88 -15.12 -19.03 -9.91
C GLY A 88 -16.29 -19.78 -9.27
N ASN A 89 -16.05 -20.93 -8.61
CA ASN A 89 -17.10 -21.69 -7.96
C ASN A 89 -17.49 -21.03 -6.62
N ARG A 90 -18.66 -20.37 -6.59
CA ARG A 90 -19.15 -19.65 -5.40
C ARG A 90 -19.26 -20.50 -4.13
N SER A 91 -19.61 -21.78 -4.24
CA SER A 91 -19.66 -22.66 -3.07
C SER A 91 -18.28 -22.85 -2.46
N VAL A 92 -17.25 -23.00 -3.31
CA VAL A 92 -15.85 -23.11 -2.87
C VAL A 92 -15.31 -21.80 -2.33
N GLN A 93 -15.66 -20.68 -2.96
CA GLN A 93 -15.27 -19.34 -2.50
C GLN A 93 -15.78 -19.05 -1.09
N ARG A 94 -17.01 -19.47 -0.79
CA ARG A 94 -17.62 -19.33 0.55
C ARG A 94 -16.98 -20.21 1.62
N CYS A 95 -16.33 -21.31 1.24
CA CYS A 95 -15.57 -22.15 2.16
C CYS A 95 -14.19 -21.54 2.53
N LEU A 96 -13.83 -20.37 1.97
CA LEU A 96 -12.64 -19.66 2.36
C LEU A 96 -12.85 -19.00 3.73
N THR A 97 -12.15 -19.50 4.75
CA THR A 97 -12.18 -18.96 6.12
C THR A 97 -10.99 -18.02 6.39
N PRO A 98 -11.07 -17.11 7.38
CA PRO A 98 -9.94 -16.27 7.78
C PRO A 98 -8.68 -17.09 8.11
N GLN A 99 -8.85 -18.21 8.82
CA GLN A 99 -7.77 -19.14 9.13
C GLN A 99 -7.15 -19.76 7.87
N THR A 100 -7.96 -20.06 6.84
CA THR A 100 -7.43 -20.55 5.55
C THR A 100 -6.56 -19.49 4.87
N VAL A 101 -7.00 -18.22 4.90
CA VAL A 101 -6.22 -17.10 4.34
C VAL A 101 -4.91 -16.93 5.11
N GLU A 102 -4.95 -16.90 6.44
CA GLU A 102 -3.76 -16.75 7.30
C GLU A 102 -2.71 -17.83 7.05
N LEU A 103 -3.13 -19.09 6.89
CA LEU A 103 -2.22 -20.21 6.64
C LEU A 103 -1.52 -20.13 5.27
N LEU A 104 -2.10 -19.41 4.30
CA LEU A 104 -1.67 -19.38 2.91
C LEU A 104 -1.05 -18.05 2.46
N GLU A 105 -1.51 -16.92 3.00
CA GLU A 105 -1.10 -15.59 2.55
C GLU A 105 0.41 -15.34 2.68
N GLY A 106 0.97 -14.58 1.74
CA GLY A 106 2.40 -14.25 1.69
C GLY A 106 3.35 -15.40 1.33
N ARG A 107 2.82 -16.61 1.09
CA ARG A 107 3.60 -17.76 0.61
C ARG A 107 3.79 -17.73 -0.89
N ALA A 108 4.94 -18.19 -1.37
CA ALA A 108 5.29 -18.27 -2.79
C ALA A 108 5.65 -19.71 -3.18
N PRO A 109 4.67 -20.64 -3.21
CA PRO A 109 4.94 -22.08 -3.33
C PRO A 109 5.58 -22.48 -4.67
N ALA A 110 5.41 -21.71 -5.75
CA ALA A 110 6.08 -22.00 -7.02
C ALA A 110 7.59 -21.68 -7.01
N VAL A 111 8.08 -20.94 -6.01
CA VAL A 111 9.47 -20.48 -5.91
C VAL A 111 10.16 -21.01 -4.67
N SER A 112 9.49 -21.08 -3.53
CA SER A 112 10.05 -21.58 -2.26
C SER A 112 9.61 -23.01 -1.98
N GLN A 113 10.59 -23.91 -1.83
CA GLN A 113 10.33 -25.30 -1.45
C GLN A 113 9.68 -25.40 -0.07
N SER A 114 10.09 -24.56 0.89
CA SER A 114 9.49 -24.53 2.23
C SER A 114 8.01 -24.13 2.17
N ASP A 115 7.66 -23.10 1.39
CA ASP A 115 6.26 -22.72 1.19
C ASP A 115 5.47 -23.80 0.45
N HIS A 116 6.09 -24.45 -0.55
CA HIS A 116 5.47 -25.56 -1.28
C HIS A 116 5.10 -26.70 -0.32
N GLU A 117 6.04 -27.11 0.52
CA GLU A 117 5.83 -28.17 1.50
C GLU A 117 4.82 -27.79 2.57
N TRP A 118 4.85 -26.53 3.03
CA TRP A 118 3.85 -26.01 3.96
C TRP A 118 2.45 -26.09 3.38
N VAL A 119 2.24 -25.59 2.15
CA VAL A 119 0.94 -25.61 1.47
C VAL A 119 0.45 -27.06 1.35
N ARG A 120 1.30 -27.99 0.92
CA ARG A 120 0.95 -29.42 0.89
C ARG A 120 0.55 -29.96 2.26
N ALA A 121 1.30 -29.59 3.30
CA ALA A 121 1.05 -30.06 4.66
C ALA A 121 -0.33 -29.62 5.15
N VAL A 122 -0.68 -28.33 5.02
CA VAL A 122 -1.98 -27.80 5.49
C VAL A 122 -3.16 -28.33 4.68
N PHE A 123 -2.97 -28.65 3.40
CA PHE A 123 -3.98 -29.34 2.58
C PHE A 123 -4.18 -30.79 3.02
N ARG A 124 -3.08 -31.52 3.26
CA ARG A 124 -3.07 -32.92 3.71
C ARG A 124 -3.71 -33.09 5.08
N THR A 125 -3.44 -32.17 6.02
CA THR A 125 -4.04 -32.18 7.36
C THR A 125 -5.44 -31.60 7.41
N ARG A 126 -6.01 -31.18 6.27
CA ARG A 126 -7.34 -30.56 6.15
C ARG A 126 -7.54 -29.29 6.99
N MET A 127 -6.46 -28.57 7.28
CA MET A 127 -6.52 -27.28 7.98
C MET A 127 -7.07 -26.16 7.09
N VAL A 128 -6.82 -26.25 5.78
CA VAL A 128 -7.38 -25.31 4.78
C VAL A 128 -8.55 -25.92 4.04
N PHE A 129 -9.55 -25.08 3.74
CA PHE A 129 -10.77 -25.48 3.03
C PHE A 129 -11.48 -26.70 3.66
N SER A 130 -11.52 -26.78 4.99
CA SER A 130 -11.98 -27.96 5.74
C SER A 130 -13.39 -28.44 5.38
N GLU A 131 -14.26 -27.53 4.95
CA GLU A 131 -15.64 -27.80 4.54
C GLU A 131 -15.76 -28.52 3.19
N ILE A 132 -14.70 -28.49 2.37
CA ILE A 132 -14.70 -29.16 1.06
C ILE A 132 -14.38 -30.64 1.26
N THR A 133 -15.38 -31.49 1.06
CA THR A 133 -15.27 -32.94 1.23
C THR A 133 -14.85 -33.69 -0.04
N ASP A 134 -15.12 -33.10 -1.22
CA ASP A 134 -14.71 -33.64 -2.50
C ASP A 134 -13.18 -33.58 -2.66
N GLN A 135 -12.56 -34.77 -2.68
CA GLN A 135 -11.11 -34.91 -2.79
C GLN A 135 -10.58 -34.40 -4.14
N GLN A 136 -11.33 -34.60 -5.24
CA GLN A 136 -10.89 -34.10 -6.54
C GLN A 136 -10.84 -32.57 -6.54
N GLN A 137 -11.87 -31.92 -5.98
CA GLN A 137 -11.91 -30.46 -5.85
C GLN A 137 -10.79 -29.93 -4.95
N ARG A 138 -10.49 -30.62 -3.84
CA ARG A 138 -9.34 -30.27 -2.98
C ARG A 138 -8.00 -30.40 -3.71
N ASP A 139 -7.79 -31.49 -4.45
CA ASP A 139 -6.55 -31.70 -5.21
C ASP A 139 -6.36 -30.62 -6.29
N GLU A 140 -7.45 -30.16 -6.90
CA GLU A 140 -7.44 -29.09 -7.88
C GLU A 140 -7.11 -27.73 -7.25
N LEU A 141 -7.68 -27.42 -6.08
CA LEU A 141 -7.34 -26.23 -5.30
C LEU A 141 -5.87 -26.23 -4.91
N GLU A 142 -5.37 -27.33 -4.35
CA GLU A 142 -3.98 -27.49 -3.95
C GLU A 142 -3.06 -27.27 -5.15
N LYS A 143 -3.33 -27.94 -6.29
CA LYS A 143 -2.56 -27.77 -7.53
C LYS A 143 -2.60 -26.33 -8.04
N GLY A 144 -3.74 -25.65 -7.96
CA GLY A 144 -3.89 -24.26 -8.36
C GLY A 144 -3.02 -23.33 -7.52
N ILE A 145 -3.07 -23.49 -6.20
CA ILE A 145 -2.33 -22.68 -5.25
C ILE A 145 -0.82 -22.95 -5.35
N LEU A 146 -0.40 -24.21 -5.45
CA LEU A 146 1.02 -24.57 -5.63
C LEU A 146 1.64 -24.02 -6.92
N ARG A 147 0.83 -23.77 -7.96
CA ARG A 147 1.28 -23.19 -9.24
C ARG A 147 1.30 -21.66 -9.24
N THR A 148 0.96 -21.02 -8.12
CA THR A 148 0.88 -19.56 -8.04
C THR A 148 2.24 -18.94 -8.33
N SER A 149 2.31 -18.20 -9.45
CA SER A 149 3.40 -17.27 -9.71
C SER A 149 3.22 -16.02 -8.84
N GLY A 150 4.22 -15.71 -8.01
CA GLY A 150 4.17 -14.63 -7.02
C GLY A 150 3.79 -15.10 -5.62
N MET A 151 3.53 -14.17 -4.73
CA MET A 151 2.99 -14.46 -3.40
C MET A 151 1.47 -14.69 -3.47
N ILE A 152 0.94 -15.53 -2.57
CA ILE A 152 -0.50 -15.67 -2.38
C ILE A 152 -1.02 -14.37 -1.73
N PRO A 153 -1.90 -13.61 -2.41
CA PRO A 153 -2.22 -12.26 -1.96
C PRO A 153 -3.37 -12.26 -0.93
N SER A 154 -3.43 -11.22 -0.09
CA SER A 154 -4.48 -11.05 0.91
C SER A 154 -4.70 -9.58 1.25
N LEU A 155 -5.77 -9.28 2.00
CA LEU A 155 -6.05 -7.91 2.48
C LEU A 155 -5.03 -7.43 3.52
N ARG A 156 -4.38 -8.34 4.27
CA ARG A 156 -3.31 -7.98 5.21
C ARG A 156 -2.06 -7.52 4.47
N LEU A 157 -1.59 -8.32 3.49
CA LEU A 157 -0.45 -7.95 2.65
C LEU A 157 -0.73 -6.66 1.87
N PHE A 158 -1.96 -6.53 1.36
CA PHE A 158 -2.42 -5.33 0.67
C PHE A 158 -2.25 -4.08 1.52
N GLN A 159 -2.74 -4.08 2.76
CA GLN A 159 -2.66 -2.91 3.63
C GLN A 159 -1.22 -2.58 4.01
N ALA A 160 -0.40 -3.59 4.32
CA ALA A 160 1.00 -3.38 4.63
C ALA A 160 1.73 -2.70 3.45
N ASN A 161 1.52 -3.19 2.22
CA ASN A 161 2.11 -2.63 1.01
C ASN A 161 1.56 -1.24 0.66
N MET A 162 0.26 -0.98 0.90
CA MET A 162 -0.33 0.35 0.72
C MET A 162 0.27 1.40 1.65
N LEU A 163 0.61 1.04 2.90
CA LEU A 163 1.31 1.95 3.81
C LEU A 163 2.72 2.28 3.28
N TYR A 164 3.42 1.29 2.71
CA TYR A 164 4.73 1.53 2.10
C TYR A 164 4.64 2.39 0.83
N LEU A 165 3.66 2.12 -0.04
CA LEU A 165 3.35 2.99 -1.19
C LEU A 165 2.95 4.40 -0.76
N GLY A 166 2.29 4.53 0.39
CA GLY A 166 1.95 5.82 1.00
C GLY A 166 3.19 6.69 1.27
N ILE A 167 4.29 6.09 1.70
CA ILE A 167 5.57 6.80 1.90
C ILE A 167 6.08 7.33 0.55
N ALA A 168 6.11 6.49 -0.48
CA ALA A 168 6.51 6.90 -1.83
C ALA A 168 5.61 8.02 -2.38
N ALA A 169 4.29 7.91 -2.19
CA ALA A 169 3.34 8.93 -2.60
C ALA A 169 3.60 10.27 -1.90
N GLN A 170 3.86 10.27 -0.60
CA GLN A 170 4.18 11.49 0.16
C GLN A 170 5.46 12.16 -0.36
N ILE A 171 6.52 11.38 -0.63
CA ILE A 171 7.76 11.89 -1.24
C ILE A 171 7.48 12.54 -2.59
N ILE A 172 6.68 11.89 -3.43
CA ILE A 172 6.35 12.39 -4.77
C ILE A 172 5.51 13.67 -4.66
N TRP A 173 4.49 13.67 -3.79
CA TRP A 173 3.69 14.85 -3.53
C TRP A 173 4.60 16.00 -3.09
N SER A 174 5.51 15.77 -2.14
CA SER A 174 6.36 16.81 -1.57
C SER A 174 7.40 17.36 -2.55
N LEU A 175 8.06 16.50 -3.33
CA LEU A 175 9.22 16.88 -4.15
C LEU A 175 8.90 17.14 -5.62
N LEU A 176 7.82 16.54 -6.16
CA LEU A 176 7.54 16.56 -7.60
C LEU A 176 6.23 17.27 -7.96
N VAL A 177 5.29 17.43 -7.04
CA VAL A 177 3.98 18.03 -7.36
C VAL A 177 3.85 19.44 -6.76
N PRO A 178 3.61 20.48 -7.58
CA PRO A 178 3.38 21.85 -7.15
C PRO A 178 2.26 22.01 -6.11
N SER A 179 2.38 23.03 -5.25
CA SER A 179 1.44 23.24 -4.14
C SER A 179 0.02 23.57 -4.61
N GLU A 180 -0.09 24.15 -5.80
CA GLU A 180 -1.32 24.55 -6.47
C GLU A 180 -2.15 23.33 -6.82
N LEU A 181 -1.49 22.29 -7.38
CA LEU A 181 -2.11 21.00 -7.70
C LEU A 181 -2.44 20.18 -6.44
N ARG A 182 -1.75 20.42 -5.32
CA ARG A 182 -2.10 19.81 -4.02
C ARG A 182 -3.37 20.41 -3.42
N LYS A 183 -3.61 21.70 -3.64
CA LYS A 183 -4.78 22.42 -3.10
C LYS A 183 -6.05 22.05 -3.85
N THR A 184 -5.99 21.94 -5.18
CA THR A 184 -7.11 21.43 -6.00
C THR A 184 -7.49 20.01 -5.59
N ALA A 185 -6.50 19.15 -5.33
CA ALA A 185 -6.71 17.79 -4.84
C ALA A 185 -7.36 17.66 -3.45
N LYS A 186 -7.37 18.74 -2.64
CA LYS A 186 -8.03 18.76 -1.33
C LYS A 186 -9.44 19.37 -1.36
N GLY A 187 -9.79 20.10 -2.42
CA GLY A 187 -11.05 20.85 -2.52
C GLY A 187 -12.20 20.12 -3.21
N GLU A 188 -11.92 19.21 -4.16
CA GLU A 188 -12.95 18.55 -4.99
C GLU A 188 -12.59 17.07 -5.25
N GLY A 189 -12.76 16.22 -4.24
CA GLY A 189 -12.38 14.80 -4.34
C GLY A 189 -10.85 14.62 -4.39
N SER A 190 -10.31 13.63 -3.66
CA SER A 190 -8.86 13.38 -3.70
C SER A 190 -8.40 13.09 -5.13
N THR A 191 -7.71 14.05 -5.78
CA THR A 191 -7.12 13.82 -7.09
C THR A 191 -6.10 12.68 -6.98
N ALA A 192 -6.24 11.68 -7.84
CA ALA A 192 -5.27 10.58 -7.89
C ALA A 192 -3.86 11.14 -8.15
N LEU A 193 -2.86 10.60 -7.46
CA LEU A 193 -1.47 11.02 -7.60
C LEU A 193 -0.99 10.93 -9.06
N GLN A 194 -1.42 9.88 -9.75
CA GLN A 194 -1.15 9.68 -11.18
C GLN A 194 -1.68 10.85 -12.03
N SER A 195 -2.89 11.35 -11.76
CA SER A 195 -3.47 12.46 -12.51
C SER A 195 -2.68 13.75 -12.30
N ALA A 196 -2.32 14.08 -11.06
CA ALA A 196 -1.52 15.26 -10.75
C ALA A 196 -0.12 15.20 -11.38
N LEU A 197 0.51 14.03 -11.38
CA LEU A 197 1.78 13.82 -12.07
C LEU A 197 1.64 13.87 -13.59
N ARG A 198 0.51 13.40 -14.13
CA ARG A 198 0.24 13.43 -15.58
C ARG A 198 0.13 14.86 -16.10
N GLU A 199 -0.47 15.77 -15.34
CA GLU A 199 -0.51 17.20 -15.67
C GLU A 199 0.88 17.84 -15.72
N CYS A 200 1.82 17.34 -14.91
CA CYS A 200 3.21 17.79 -14.91
C CYS A 200 4.09 17.07 -15.96
N TRP A 201 3.57 16.13 -16.75
CA TRP A 201 4.38 15.27 -17.61
C TRP A 201 4.32 15.69 -19.08
N VAL A 202 5.50 15.78 -19.69
CA VAL A 202 5.68 16.07 -21.12
C VAL A 202 6.31 14.85 -21.78
N GLU A 203 5.87 14.55 -23.01
CA GLU A 203 6.40 13.45 -23.81
C GLU A 203 7.87 13.70 -24.17
N THR A 204 8.76 12.95 -23.52
CA THR A 204 10.19 12.88 -23.81
C THR A 204 10.57 11.51 -24.36
N GLU A 205 11.78 11.39 -24.89
CA GLU A 205 12.35 10.07 -25.18
C GLU A 205 12.20 9.13 -23.99
N PRO A 206 11.77 7.88 -24.22
CA PRO A 206 11.53 6.96 -23.12
C PRO A 206 12.85 6.38 -22.61
N TYR A 207 13.05 6.51 -21.30
CA TYR A 207 14.20 5.98 -20.57
C TYR A 207 13.74 5.11 -19.41
N VAL A 208 14.57 4.16 -19.02
CA VAL A 208 14.39 3.40 -17.78
C VAL A 208 15.69 3.39 -16.99
N GLU A 209 15.60 3.56 -15.68
CA GLU A 209 16.75 3.50 -14.79
C GLU A 209 17.22 2.04 -14.62
N ILE A 210 18.47 1.76 -14.97
CA ILE A 210 19.08 0.42 -14.86
C ILE A 210 19.95 0.27 -13.61
N ARG A 211 20.51 1.38 -13.13
CA ARG A 211 21.33 1.51 -11.91
C ARG A 211 21.19 2.92 -11.37
N GLU A 212 21.65 3.15 -10.15
CA GLU A 212 21.55 4.47 -9.51
C GLU A 212 22.13 5.57 -10.41
N GLY A 213 21.23 6.38 -10.97
CA GLY A 213 21.55 7.52 -11.82
C GLY A 213 21.85 7.18 -13.27
N GLU A 214 21.87 5.90 -13.66
CA GLU A 214 22.13 5.42 -15.02
C GLU A 214 20.83 4.98 -15.71
N PHE A 215 20.57 5.56 -16.88
CA PHE A 215 19.35 5.35 -17.64
C PHE A 215 19.68 4.80 -19.04
N GLN A 216 18.94 3.78 -19.46
CA GLN A 216 19.02 3.21 -20.80
C GLN A 216 17.81 3.67 -21.62
N PRO A 217 18.02 4.21 -22.85
CA PRO A 217 16.93 4.42 -23.80
C PRO A 217 16.15 3.13 -24.10
N VAL A 218 14.85 3.26 -24.28
CA VAL A 218 13.98 2.13 -24.67
C VAL A 218 13.34 2.38 -26.04
N LEU A 219 13.00 1.31 -26.72
CA LEU A 219 12.27 1.32 -27.98
C LEU A 219 10.79 1.61 -27.74
N GLY A 220 10.18 2.36 -28.65
CA GLY A 220 8.76 2.68 -28.64
C GLY A 220 8.46 4.15 -28.33
N PRO A 221 7.17 4.51 -28.26
CA PRO A 221 6.76 5.87 -27.94
C PRO A 221 6.99 6.20 -26.46
N PRO A 222 6.99 7.50 -26.10
CA PRO A 222 6.94 7.95 -24.72
C PRO A 222 5.81 7.26 -23.95
N SER A 223 6.09 6.82 -22.73
CA SER A 223 5.12 6.12 -21.87
C SER A 223 5.11 6.74 -20.48
N PHE A 224 3.99 7.37 -20.14
CA PHE A 224 3.76 7.89 -18.80
C PHE A 224 3.81 6.79 -17.75
N ASP A 225 3.19 5.64 -17.99
CA ASP A 225 3.18 4.53 -17.02
C ASP A 225 4.61 4.04 -16.73
N LEU A 226 5.49 4.02 -17.73
CA LEU A 226 6.90 3.69 -17.53
C LEU A 226 7.61 4.76 -16.69
N ALA A 227 7.39 6.05 -16.98
CA ALA A 227 7.96 7.16 -16.22
C ALA A 227 7.46 7.17 -14.77
N TYR A 228 6.15 7.03 -14.57
CA TYR A 228 5.49 6.93 -13.27
C TYR A 228 6.02 5.75 -12.45
N ASN A 229 6.07 4.56 -13.04
CA ASN A 229 6.60 3.38 -12.35
C ASN A 229 8.07 3.54 -11.97
N THR A 230 8.87 4.17 -12.83
CA THR A 230 10.30 4.42 -12.53
C THR A 230 10.45 5.36 -11.34
N VAL A 231 9.65 6.43 -11.28
CA VAL A 231 9.64 7.38 -10.16
C VAL A 231 9.12 6.72 -8.87
N MET A 232 8.03 5.95 -8.93
CA MET A 232 7.50 5.22 -7.77
C MET A 232 8.54 4.24 -7.20
N VAL A 233 9.19 3.45 -8.06
CA VAL A 233 10.23 2.52 -7.64
C VAL A 233 11.44 3.25 -7.07
N ALA A 234 11.86 4.38 -7.66
CA ALA A 234 12.94 5.20 -7.11
C ALA A 234 12.58 5.80 -5.73
N ALA A 235 11.34 6.25 -5.53
CA ALA A 235 10.87 6.76 -4.25
C ALA A 235 10.85 5.66 -3.19
N LEU A 236 10.34 4.46 -3.51
CA LEU A 236 10.39 3.29 -2.62
C LEU A 236 11.83 2.88 -2.31
N ARG A 237 12.73 2.96 -3.30
CA ARG A 237 14.14 2.58 -3.15
C ARG A 237 14.89 3.48 -2.19
N GLN A 238 14.59 4.78 -2.21
CA GLN A 238 15.35 5.81 -1.50
C GLN A 238 14.57 6.45 -0.34
N PHE A 239 13.45 5.86 0.07
CA PHE A 239 12.50 6.49 0.99
C PHE A 239 13.13 6.95 2.32
N ALA A 240 14.08 6.18 2.86
CA ALA A 240 14.72 6.50 4.13
C ALA A 240 15.43 7.86 4.12
N TYR A 241 15.85 8.34 2.94
CA TYR A 241 16.54 9.63 2.77
C TYR A 241 15.61 10.80 2.45
N MET A 242 14.34 10.53 2.10
CA MET A 242 13.40 11.55 1.61
C MET A 242 12.10 11.61 2.41
N ALA A 243 11.85 10.63 3.27
CA ALA A 243 10.71 10.58 4.17
C ALA A 243 11.16 10.62 5.64
N ARG A 244 10.22 10.93 6.52
CA ARG A 244 10.46 10.92 7.97
C ARG A 244 10.54 9.48 8.51
N GLU A 245 9.87 8.57 7.83
CA GLU A 245 9.85 7.15 8.12
C GLU A 245 11.13 6.44 7.64
N GLY A 246 11.89 5.88 8.58
CA GLY A 246 12.99 4.97 8.27
C GLY A 246 12.54 3.51 8.09
N PRO A 247 13.45 2.62 7.66
CA PRO A 247 13.20 1.18 7.64
C PRO A 247 12.79 0.64 9.02
N LYS A 248 12.09 -0.51 9.05
CA LYS A 248 11.76 -1.20 10.30
C LYS A 248 13.05 -1.68 10.98
N ILE A 249 13.20 -1.40 12.27
CA ILE A 249 14.39 -1.75 13.05
C ILE A 249 14.03 -2.94 13.95
N GLU A 250 14.82 -4.01 13.94
CA GLU A 250 14.66 -5.11 14.90
C GLU A 250 15.37 -4.78 16.23
N ARG A 251 14.97 -5.45 17.32
CA ARG A 251 15.54 -5.22 18.64
C ARG A 251 17.06 -5.42 18.60
N GLY A 252 17.82 -4.38 18.95
CA GLY A 252 19.28 -4.40 18.98
C GLY A 252 19.95 -3.97 17.66
N GLU A 253 19.20 -3.70 16.60
CA GLU A 253 19.77 -3.12 15.37
C GLU A 253 19.92 -1.59 15.50
N PRO A 254 21.02 -1.01 14.98
CA PRO A 254 21.19 0.43 14.98
C PRO A 254 20.21 1.08 13.99
N ALA A 255 19.70 2.25 14.35
CA ALA A 255 18.98 3.10 13.40
C ALA A 255 19.92 3.58 12.29
N LEU A 256 19.39 3.71 11.08
CA LEU A 256 20.10 4.29 9.95
C LEU A 256 20.54 5.71 10.29
N ARG A 257 21.84 6.00 10.20
CA ARG A 257 22.38 7.33 10.44
C ARG A 257 22.50 8.07 9.12
N LEU A 258 21.74 9.15 8.98
CA LEU A 258 21.69 9.95 7.78
C LEU A 258 22.27 11.33 8.07
N SER A 259 23.21 11.78 7.22
CA SER A 259 23.64 13.17 7.27
C SER A 259 22.67 14.07 6.51
N THR A 260 22.62 15.35 6.86
CA THR A 260 21.82 16.35 6.12
C THR A 260 22.24 16.45 4.66
N ASP A 261 23.53 16.23 4.36
CA ASP A 261 24.06 16.26 3.00
C ASP A 261 23.59 15.07 2.15
N ASP A 262 23.43 13.89 2.77
CA ASP A 262 22.89 12.69 2.11
C ASP A 262 21.41 12.89 1.74
N VAL A 263 20.63 13.46 2.66
CA VAL A 263 19.21 13.80 2.46
C VAL A 263 19.06 14.77 1.28
N ASN A 264 19.75 15.91 1.33
CA ASN A 264 19.69 16.94 0.28
C ASN A 264 20.14 16.41 -1.09
N SER A 265 21.20 15.60 -1.11
CA SER A 265 21.70 15.00 -2.34
C SER A 265 20.68 14.01 -2.92
N CYS A 266 20.05 13.19 -2.07
CA CYS A 266 19.06 12.22 -2.52
C CYS A 266 17.81 12.89 -3.11
N GLU A 267 17.29 13.94 -2.47
CA GLU A 267 16.17 14.73 -3.00
C GLU A 267 16.50 15.34 -4.38
N SER A 268 17.67 15.96 -4.51
CA SER A 268 18.11 16.57 -5.77
C SER A 268 18.28 15.51 -6.88
N LEU A 269 18.88 14.36 -6.57
CA LEU A 269 19.00 13.26 -7.53
C LEU A 269 17.63 12.71 -7.94
N PHE A 270 16.69 12.58 -7.01
CA PHE A 270 15.32 12.16 -7.29
C PHE A 270 14.61 13.13 -8.24
N GLN A 271 14.77 14.43 -8.05
CA GLN A 271 14.23 15.46 -8.94
C GLN A 271 14.93 15.46 -10.31
N ARG A 272 16.24 15.20 -10.39
CA ARG A 272 16.95 15.01 -11.67
C ARG A 272 16.40 13.81 -12.46
N ARG A 273 16.07 12.71 -11.78
CA ARG A 273 15.41 11.54 -12.41
C ARG A 273 14.05 11.92 -12.99
N ALA A 274 13.22 12.58 -12.19
CA ALA A 274 11.90 13.03 -12.63
C ALA A 274 12.01 13.98 -13.85
N LYS A 275 12.97 14.91 -13.81
CA LYS A 275 13.27 15.78 -14.95
C LYS A 275 13.71 14.98 -16.19
N LEU A 276 14.58 13.98 -16.06
CA LEU A 276 14.96 13.16 -17.20
C LEU A 276 13.77 12.40 -17.81
N LEU A 277 12.83 11.95 -16.97
CA LEU A 277 11.65 11.17 -17.36
C LEU A 277 10.48 12.00 -17.91
N GLY A 278 10.66 13.31 -18.10
CA GLY A 278 9.66 14.19 -18.71
C GLY A 278 8.76 14.96 -17.74
N PHE A 279 8.96 14.83 -16.42
CA PHE A 279 8.22 15.65 -15.45
C PHE A 279 8.80 17.07 -15.41
N ARG A 280 7.94 18.09 -15.54
CA ARG A 280 8.30 19.51 -15.68
C ARG A 280 7.45 20.37 -14.75
N ASN A 281 8.12 21.07 -13.85
CA ASN A 281 7.57 22.18 -13.06
C ASN A 281 8.71 22.86 -12.29
N TYR A 282 8.40 24.00 -11.66
CA TYR A 282 9.39 24.81 -10.94
C TYR A 282 10.06 24.06 -9.78
N LEU A 283 9.36 23.17 -9.06
CA LEU A 283 9.95 22.41 -7.95
C LEU A 283 11.03 21.46 -8.46
N ILE A 284 10.73 20.73 -9.53
CA ILE A 284 11.65 19.80 -10.18
C ILE A 284 12.86 20.57 -10.73
N ASP A 285 12.64 21.69 -11.40
CA ASP A 285 13.73 22.47 -12.00
C ASP A 285 14.67 23.06 -10.95
N GLN A 286 14.13 23.68 -9.89
CA GLN A 286 14.93 24.22 -8.79
C GLN A 286 15.69 23.12 -8.05
N GLY A 287 15.01 22.02 -7.76
CA GLY A 287 15.57 20.89 -7.05
C GLY A 287 16.68 20.15 -7.81
N ALA A 288 16.47 19.93 -9.10
CA ALA A 288 17.46 19.30 -9.98
C ALA A 288 18.73 20.14 -10.17
N ALA A 289 18.62 21.48 -10.05
CA ALA A 289 19.74 22.41 -10.17
C ALA A 289 20.65 22.45 -8.92
N LYS A 290 20.17 21.99 -7.76
CA LYS A 290 20.97 21.95 -6.53
C LYS A 290 22.18 21.03 -6.72
N PRO A 291 23.35 21.35 -6.15
CA PRO A 291 24.48 20.42 -6.10
C PRO A 291 24.09 19.12 -5.37
N ALA A 292 24.58 17.99 -5.85
CA ALA A 292 24.32 16.69 -5.24
C ALA A 292 25.56 15.81 -5.42
N THR A 293 25.96 15.14 -4.35
CA THR A 293 26.98 14.09 -4.43
C THR A 293 26.38 12.85 -5.11
N GLN A 294 27.24 11.99 -5.65
CA GLN A 294 26.78 10.72 -6.19
C GLN A 294 26.30 9.83 -5.05
N PHE A 295 25.06 9.36 -5.13
CA PHE A 295 24.53 8.41 -4.17
C PHE A 295 25.31 7.09 -4.26
N SER A 296 25.86 6.64 -3.13
CA SER A 296 26.51 5.34 -3.00
C SER A 296 25.86 4.59 -1.84
N PRO A 297 25.04 3.55 -2.10
CA PRO A 297 24.44 2.77 -1.02
C PRO A 297 25.54 2.13 -0.17
N GLU A 298 25.25 1.98 1.12
CA GLU A 298 26.10 1.17 1.99
C GLU A 298 26.12 -0.27 1.46
N LYS A 299 27.31 -0.84 1.28
CA LYS A 299 27.42 -2.25 0.88
C LYS A 299 27.17 -3.10 2.11
N HIS A 300 26.03 -3.79 2.13
CA HIS A 300 25.71 -4.71 3.23
C HIS A 300 25.74 -6.16 2.76
N VAL A 301 26.53 -6.98 3.45
CA VAL A 301 26.47 -8.44 3.31
C VAL A 301 25.55 -8.95 4.42
N LEU A 302 24.43 -9.59 4.07
CA LEU A 302 23.63 -10.24 5.09
C LEU A 302 24.43 -11.37 5.74
N GLU A 303 24.51 -11.40 7.06
CA GLU A 303 25.15 -12.49 7.81
C GLU A 303 24.44 -13.84 7.56
N LEU A 304 23.13 -13.80 7.32
CA LEU A 304 22.28 -14.93 6.94
C LEU A 304 21.72 -14.69 5.54
N GLY A 305 21.68 -15.71 4.69
CA GLY A 305 21.12 -15.58 3.34
C GLY A 305 19.68 -15.06 3.33
N GLU A 306 19.30 -14.29 2.30
CA GLU A 306 17.97 -13.69 2.14
C GLU A 306 16.83 -14.68 2.39
N ASP A 307 16.96 -15.91 1.89
CA ASP A 307 15.93 -16.95 2.02
C ASP A 307 15.64 -17.33 3.49
N SER A 308 16.69 -17.34 4.34
CA SER A 308 16.51 -17.55 5.77
C SER A 308 15.81 -16.37 6.43
N PHE A 309 16.15 -15.14 6.03
CA PHE A 309 15.52 -13.93 6.57
C PHE A 309 14.02 -13.87 6.20
N PHE A 310 13.70 -14.16 4.94
CA PHE A 310 12.35 -14.19 4.40
C PHE A 310 11.60 -15.50 4.65
N SER A 311 12.14 -16.45 5.40
CA SER A 311 11.38 -17.64 5.84
C SER A 311 10.10 -17.27 6.60
N ARG A 312 10.13 -16.13 7.30
CA ARG A 312 8.99 -15.51 7.98
C ARG A 312 8.16 -14.67 7.01
N THR A 313 6.90 -15.05 6.80
CA THR A 313 6.00 -14.41 5.81
C THR A 313 5.72 -12.94 6.10
N GLU A 314 5.69 -12.54 7.37
CA GLU A 314 5.47 -11.17 7.82
C GLU A 314 6.60 -10.21 7.41
N ARG A 315 7.78 -10.75 7.06
CA ARG A 315 8.91 -9.96 6.54
C ARG A 315 8.85 -9.71 5.03
N ARG A 316 7.85 -10.27 4.34
CA ARG A 316 7.71 -10.20 2.87
C ARG A 316 6.75 -9.11 2.38
N CYS A 317 6.33 -8.20 3.26
CA CYS A 317 5.40 -7.14 2.90
C CYS A 317 5.57 -5.86 3.73
N GLY A 318 5.08 -4.77 3.16
CA GLY A 318 5.10 -3.44 3.74
C GLY A 318 6.49 -2.82 3.78
N ARG A 319 6.65 -1.85 4.69
CA ARG A 319 7.92 -1.13 4.85
C ARG A 319 9.06 -2.12 5.15
N PRO A 320 10.19 -2.02 4.44
CA PRO A 320 11.28 -2.99 4.57
C PRO A 320 12.03 -2.84 5.89
N PHE A 321 12.76 -3.87 6.28
CA PHE A 321 13.63 -3.86 7.44
C PHE A 321 14.97 -3.20 7.13
N ALA A 322 15.58 -2.56 8.13
CA ALA A 322 16.88 -1.88 8.01
C ALA A 322 17.94 -2.81 7.42
N ARG A 323 17.95 -4.07 7.87
CA ARG A 323 18.85 -5.13 7.38
C ARG A 323 18.78 -5.37 5.87
N VAL A 324 17.60 -5.29 5.24
CA VAL A 324 17.42 -5.54 3.80
C VAL A 324 17.37 -4.25 2.97
N PHE A 325 17.29 -3.10 3.63
CA PHE A 325 17.19 -1.81 2.95
C PHE A 325 18.35 -1.52 1.97
N PRO A 326 19.62 -1.82 2.29
CA PRO A 326 20.72 -1.69 1.32
C PRO A 326 20.54 -2.56 0.07
N ILE A 327 19.94 -3.74 0.21
CA ILE A 327 19.65 -4.64 -0.91
C ILE A 327 18.60 -3.99 -1.83
N ILE A 328 17.56 -3.38 -1.25
CA ILE A 328 16.54 -2.63 -2.02
C ILE A 328 17.20 -1.57 -2.89
N GLN A 329 18.18 -0.85 -2.36
CA GLN A 329 18.92 0.19 -3.09
C GLN A 329 19.71 -0.36 -4.29
N GLU A 330 20.10 -1.63 -4.26
CA GLU A 330 20.77 -2.29 -5.37
C GLU A 330 19.82 -2.97 -6.35
N VAL A 331 18.65 -3.44 -5.89
CA VAL A 331 17.77 -4.31 -6.69
C VAL A 331 16.52 -3.64 -7.24
N ALA A 332 16.06 -2.54 -6.62
CA ALA A 332 14.81 -1.86 -6.97
C ALA A 332 14.95 -0.99 -8.23
N PHE A 333 15.13 -1.65 -9.38
CA PHE A 333 15.13 -1.05 -10.72
C PHE A 333 14.17 -1.85 -11.60
N LEU A 334 13.29 -1.18 -12.34
CA LEU A 334 12.26 -1.86 -13.14
C LEU A 334 12.80 -2.99 -14.02
N PRO A 335 13.92 -2.84 -14.77
CA PRO A 335 14.43 -3.93 -15.59
C PRO A 335 14.73 -5.19 -14.77
N ARG A 336 15.42 -5.01 -13.64
CA ARG A 336 15.76 -6.12 -12.74
C ARG A 336 14.54 -6.75 -12.07
N LEU A 337 13.53 -5.94 -11.73
CA LEU A 337 12.27 -6.45 -11.17
C LEU A 337 11.41 -7.18 -12.21
N LEU A 338 11.56 -6.86 -13.49
CA LEU A 338 10.81 -7.52 -14.57
C LEU A 338 11.50 -8.78 -15.10
N GLU A 339 12.83 -8.91 -14.92
CA GLU A 339 13.60 -10.11 -15.24
C GLU A 339 13.03 -11.37 -14.56
N GLU A 340 13.15 -12.51 -15.22
CA GLU A 340 12.83 -13.80 -14.62
C GLU A 340 13.91 -14.17 -13.60
N GLY A 341 13.50 -14.26 -12.32
CA GLY A 341 14.41 -14.57 -11.22
C GLY A 341 14.91 -16.01 -11.28
N LYS A 342 16.00 -16.29 -10.55
CA LYS A 342 16.46 -17.65 -10.33
C LYS A 342 15.37 -18.44 -9.58
N LEU A 343 15.00 -19.60 -10.12
CA LEU A 343 14.09 -20.54 -9.46
C LEU A 343 14.70 -21.01 -8.13
N GLY A 344 13.89 -21.03 -7.06
CA GLY A 344 14.23 -21.75 -5.83
C GLY A 344 14.46 -20.92 -4.56
N THR A 345 14.50 -19.58 -4.62
CA THR A 345 14.72 -18.75 -3.42
C THR A 345 13.87 -17.48 -3.38
N ILE A 346 13.41 -17.12 -2.19
CA ILE A 346 12.72 -15.83 -1.96
C ILE A 346 13.79 -14.78 -1.69
N THR A 347 13.77 -13.72 -2.49
CA THR A 347 14.69 -12.57 -2.39
C THR A 347 13.90 -11.28 -2.29
N GLU A 348 14.57 -10.21 -1.88
CA GLU A 348 13.97 -8.87 -1.86
C GLU A 348 13.52 -8.43 -3.25
N ALA A 349 14.30 -8.76 -4.29
CA ALA A 349 13.91 -8.51 -5.68
C ALA A 349 12.61 -9.23 -6.07
N PHE A 350 12.38 -10.45 -5.56
CA PHE A 350 11.13 -11.18 -5.78
C PHE A 350 9.95 -10.51 -5.08
N ILE A 351 10.13 -10.04 -3.85
CA ILE A 351 9.10 -9.35 -3.06
C ILE A 351 8.70 -8.03 -3.73
N LEU A 352 9.69 -7.21 -4.11
CA LEU A 352 9.46 -5.94 -4.78
C LEU A 352 8.80 -6.13 -6.16
N LYS A 353 9.19 -7.18 -6.89
CA LYS A 353 8.56 -7.56 -8.15
C LYS A 353 7.08 -7.89 -7.96
N ASP A 354 6.73 -8.63 -6.92
CA ASP A 354 5.34 -8.96 -6.59
C ASP A 354 4.54 -7.70 -6.22
N LEU A 355 5.13 -6.79 -5.42
CA LEU A 355 4.55 -5.49 -5.09
C LEU A 355 4.29 -4.64 -6.34
N VAL A 356 5.30 -4.44 -7.18
CA VAL A 356 5.18 -3.64 -8.41
C VAL A 356 4.12 -4.22 -9.34
N ARG A 357 4.11 -5.54 -9.55
CA ARG A 357 3.11 -6.20 -10.42
C ARG A 357 1.68 -6.17 -9.85
N SER A 358 1.54 -6.07 -8.54
CA SER A 358 0.24 -6.11 -7.86
C SER A 358 -0.39 -4.74 -7.70
N PHE A 359 0.40 -3.66 -7.66
CA PHE A 359 -0.11 -2.32 -7.39
C PHE A 359 0.05 -1.33 -8.53
N LEU A 360 1.11 -1.45 -9.34
CA LEU A 360 1.42 -0.45 -10.36
C LEU A 360 0.84 -0.84 -11.73
N PRO A 361 0.56 0.14 -12.61
CA PRO A 361 0.19 -0.12 -14.00
C PRO A 361 1.20 -1.04 -14.69
N ARG A 362 0.71 -1.95 -15.53
CA ARG A 362 1.59 -2.86 -16.28
C ARG A 362 2.35 -2.06 -17.33
N CYS A 363 3.67 -2.17 -17.31
CA CYS A 363 4.55 -1.60 -18.33
C CYS A 363 5.41 -2.69 -18.96
N SER A 364 5.73 -2.53 -20.24
CA SER A 364 6.67 -3.35 -20.98
C SER A 364 7.55 -2.46 -21.84
N PHE A 365 8.83 -2.76 -21.92
CA PHE A 365 9.79 -2.00 -22.72
C PHE A 365 10.87 -2.94 -23.24
N ASN A 366 11.51 -2.52 -24.34
CA ASN A 366 12.68 -3.18 -24.90
C ASN A 366 13.82 -2.16 -24.95
N PHE A 367 15.01 -2.55 -24.56
CA PHE A 367 16.16 -1.63 -24.62
C PHE A 367 16.53 -1.28 -26.05
N ASP A 368 16.85 -0.01 -26.29
CA ASP A 368 17.57 0.39 -27.48
C ASP A 368 19.07 0.29 -27.21
N LEU A 369 19.64 -0.89 -27.51
CA LEU A 369 21.07 -1.18 -27.30
C LEU A 369 21.98 -0.48 -28.33
N SER A 370 21.42 0.16 -29.35
CA SER A 370 22.23 0.95 -30.31
C SER A 370 22.69 2.27 -29.70
N ARG A 371 22.00 2.73 -28.65
CA ARG A 371 22.29 3.98 -27.94
C ARG A 371 22.96 3.70 -26.60
N ARG A 372 23.86 4.59 -26.21
CA ARG A 372 24.55 4.52 -24.91
C ARG A 372 23.62 4.91 -23.77
N SER A 373 23.87 4.34 -22.59
CA SER A 373 23.27 4.80 -21.35
C SER A 373 23.68 6.25 -21.06
N ILE A 374 22.80 6.96 -20.36
CA ILE A 374 23.02 8.34 -19.90
C ILE A 374 23.03 8.37 -18.39
N HIS A 375 23.79 9.30 -17.81
CA HIS A 375 23.86 9.49 -16.37
C HIS A 375 23.22 10.81 -15.97
N ILE A 376 22.39 10.82 -14.92
CA ILE A 376 21.66 12.02 -14.46
C ILE A 376 22.58 13.15 -13.95
N ASN A 377 23.82 12.80 -13.57
CA ASN A 377 24.86 13.78 -13.18
C ASN A 377 25.91 14.00 -14.29
N GLY A 378 25.71 13.42 -15.47
CA GLY A 378 26.64 13.59 -16.59
C GLY A 378 26.68 15.05 -17.06
N PRO A 379 27.80 15.51 -17.68
CA PRO A 379 27.85 16.82 -18.30
C PRO A 379 26.69 16.91 -19.27
N ALA A 380 25.87 17.95 -19.12
CA ALA A 380 24.61 18.13 -19.83
C ALA A 380 24.79 17.86 -21.33
N LEU A 381 24.50 16.63 -21.77
CA LEU A 381 24.16 16.35 -23.15
C LEU A 381 22.78 16.96 -23.36
N GLY A 382 22.76 18.29 -23.51
CA GLY A 382 21.59 19.08 -23.90
C GLY A 382 20.29 18.71 -23.17
N ILE A 383 20.22 18.91 -21.85
CA ILE A 383 18.90 18.92 -21.18
C ILE A 383 18.04 20.09 -21.75
N GLU A 384 18.65 21.10 -22.36
CA GLU A 384 17.99 22.13 -23.18
C GLU A 384 17.63 21.69 -24.61
N ARG A 385 18.04 20.50 -25.07
CA ARG A 385 17.78 19.96 -26.41
C ARG A 385 17.07 18.60 -26.42
N GLN A 386 16.48 18.17 -25.31
CA GLN A 386 15.50 17.09 -25.37
C GLN A 386 14.22 17.64 -25.98
N LEU A 387 14.21 17.62 -27.32
CA LEU A 387 13.07 17.86 -28.18
C LEU A 387 11.87 17.10 -27.60
N VAL A 388 10.79 17.84 -27.33
CA VAL A 388 9.44 17.31 -27.33
C VAL A 388 9.37 16.22 -28.40
N TYR A 389 8.91 15.02 -28.02
CA TYR A 389 8.83 13.89 -28.94
C TYR A 389 8.06 14.33 -30.21
N SER A 390 8.78 14.56 -31.30
CA SER A 390 8.20 15.00 -32.58
C SER A 390 7.89 13.75 -33.40
N GLY A 391 6.79 13.11 -33.06
CA GLY A 391 6.18 12.12 -33.93
C GLY A 391 5.72 12.79 -35.23
N HIS A 392 6.52 12.63 -36.29
CA HIS A 392 6.29 13.07 -37.67
C HIS A 392 6.46 14.58 -37.93
N GLY A 393 7.20 14.87 -39.00
CA GLY A 393 7.76 16.19 -39.27
C GLY A 393 6.73 17.24 -39.66
N GLU A 394 6.84 18.41 -39.04
CA GLU A 394 6.83 19.73 -39.67
C GLU A 394 7.29 20.77 -38.63
N SER A 395 8.12 21.71 -39.07
CA SER A 395 8.80 22.68 -38.23
C SER A 395 7.91 23.89 -37.94
N MET A 396 7.69 24.24 -36.67
CA MET A 396 7.36 25.61 -36.26
C MET A 396 8.00 25.94 -34.91
N SER A 397 8.90 26.91 -34.93
CA SER A 397 9.51 27.57 -33.78
C SER A 397 8.53 28.53 -33.12
N VAL A 398 8.40 28.48 -31.80
CA VAL A 398 7.75 29.54 -31.00
C VAL A 398 8.72 29.97 -29.91
N ASP A 399 9.20 31.22 -30.02
CA ASP A 399 9.97 31.93 -29.00
C ASP A 399 9.08 32.31 -27.82
N LEU A 400 9.54 32.05 -26.60
CA LEU A 400 8.91 32.52 -25.36
C LEU A 400 9.99 33.01 -24.39
N ASN A 401 10.47 34.22 -24.63
CA ASN A 401 11.11 35.05 -23.60
C ASN A 401 10.05 35.97 -23.00
N ARG A 402 9.66 35.73 -21.75
CA ARG A 402 9.03 36.75 -20.92
C ARG A 402 9.47 36.57 -19.47
N GLU A 403 10.51 37.30 -19.12
CA GLU A 403 10.97 37.50 -17.74
C GLU A 403 9.89 38.21 -16.93
N VAL A 404 9.56 37.67 -15.75
CA VAL A 404 8.86 38.39 -14.69
C VAL A 404 9.66 38.17 -13.41
N ASN A 405 10.31 39.25 -12.96
CA ASN A 405 10.87 39.39 -11.62
C ASN A 405 9.74 39.29 -10.58
N MET A 406 9.88 38.43 -9.58
CA MET A 406 9.17 38.57 -8.31
C MET A 406 10.08 38.21 -7.14
N ASP A 407 9.99 39.09 -6.14
CA ASP A 407 10.89 39.27 -5.02
C ASP A 407 10.98 38.07 -4.06
N GLN A 408 12.16 37.96 -3.47
CA GLN A 408 12.48 37.17 -2.28
C GLN A 408 11.71 37.71 -1.07
N ASN A 409 11.04 36.84 -0.30
CA ASN A 409 11.10 36.84 1.16
C ASN A 409 10.43 35.63 1.82
N ASP A 410 11.17 35.11 2.81
CA ASP A 410 10.80 34.43 4.05
C ASP A 410 10.00 33.11 4.06
N TYR A 411 10.78 32.04 4.27
CA TYR A 411 10.36 30.74 4.75
C TYR A 411 10.10 30.79 6.26
N HIS A 412 8.83 30.66 6.67
CA HIS A 412 8.48 30.17 8.01
C HIS A 412 7.87 28.76 7.88
N ILE A 413 8.60 27.79 8.43
CA ILE A 413 8.16 26.40 8.60
C ILE A 413 7.04 26.40 9.64
N LEU A 414 5.82 26.06 9.22
CA LEU A 414 4.75 25.71 10.15
C LEU A 414 4.80 24.20 10.40
N ASN A 415 5.30 23.86 11.59
CA ASN A 415 5.13 22.56 12.21
C ASN A 415 3.64 22.27 12.37
N VAL A 416 3.16 21.17 11.80
CA VAL A 416 1.91 20.55 12.21
C VAL A 416 2.27 19.27 12.95
N GLU A 417 2.08 19.30 14.26
CA GLU A 417 2.11 18.13 15.13
C GLU A 417 1.01 17.16 14.68
N SER A 418 1.40 16.08 14.03
CA SER A 418 0.56 14.91 13.87
C SER A 418 0.92 13.95 15.00
N THR A 419 0.05 13.91 16.01
CA THR A 419 0.08 12.96 17.12
C THR A 419 -0.01 11.54 16.59
N GLY A 420 1.16 10.90 16.45
CA GLY A 420 1.27 9.49 16.12
C GLY A 420 0.90 8.64 17.31
N MET A 421 -0.15 7.83 17.19
CA MET A 421 -0.27 6.62 18.00
C MET A 421 0.46 5.49 17.28
N ASP A 422 1.55 5.05 17.89
CA ASP A 422 2.25 3.80 17.56
C ASP A 422 1.30 2.62 17.77
N VAL A 423 1.01 1.89 16.69
CA VAL A 423 0.33 0.59 16.77
C VAL A 423 1.03 -0.37 15.80
N ASP A 424 2.28 -0.70 16.12
CA ASP A 424 3.00 -1.86 15.58
C ASP A 424 3.49 -2.72 16.76
N THR A 425 2.55 -3.22 17.57
CA THR A 425 2.83 -4.31 18.51
C THR A 425 2.65 -5.64 17.76
N PRO A 426 3.68 -6.48 17.64
CA PRO A 426 3.52 -7.81 17.07
C PRO A 426 2.69 -8.66 18.04
N MET A 427 1.48 -9.05 17.63
CA MET A 427 0.73 -10.10 18.33
C MET A 427 1.45 -11.43 18.08
N ALA A 428 1.99 -12.01 19.14
CA ALA A 428 2.59 -13.34 19.11
C ALA A 428 1.52 -14.39 18.76
N SER A 429 1.80 -15.25 17.78
CA SER A 429 1.08 -16.53 17.65
C SER A 429 1.49 -17.47 18.79
N PRO A 430 0.56 -18.30 19.30
CA PRO A 430 0.80 -19.15 20.46
C PRO A 430 1.76 -20.30 20.10
N VAL A 431 2.86 -20.40 20.83
CA VAL A 431 3.70 -21.59 20.90
C VAL A 431 3.05 -22.58 21.88
N ALA A 432 2.85 -23.82 21.45
CA ALA A 432 2.40 -24.90 22.32
C ALA A 432 3.50 -25.27 23.34
N PRO A 433 3.16 -25.60 24.60
CA PRO A 433 4.14 -25.70 25.68
C PRO A 433 4.91 -27.02 25.62
N MET A 434 6.22 -26.92 25.76
CA MET A 434 7.08 -28.01 26.21
C MET A 434 7.60 -27.63 27.60
N PHE A 435 7.29 -28.47 28.58
CA PHE A 435 7.80 -28.41 29.95
C PHE A 435 9.33 -28.58 29.95
N GLU A 436 10.06 -27.77 30.73
CA GLU A 436 10.84 -28.22 31.90
C GLU A 436 11.55 -27.03 32.58
N ASP A 437 11.78 -27.21 33.88
CA ASP A 437 11.95 -26.24 34.97
C ASP A 437 13.33 -25.53 35.10
N GLU A 438 13.35 -24.58 36.06
CA GLU A 438 14.45 -24.14 36.94
C GLU A 438 14.99 -22.69 36.78
N ASP A 439 14.44 -21.83 37.65
CA ASP A 439 15.11 -20.93 38.62
C ASP A 439 16.18 -19.91 38.15
N GLU A 440 15.90 -18.61 38.36
CA GLU A 440 16.50 -17.81 39.45
C GLU A 440 16.14 -16.32 39.33
N ASP A 441 15.91 -15.73 40.51
CA ASP A 441 15.44 -14.38 40.82
C ASP A 441 16.39 -13.25 40.37
N GLU A 442 15.83 -12.07 40.09
CA GLU A 442 16.40 -10.80 40.61
C GLU A 442 15.39 -9.65 40.54
N ASP A 443 14.96 -9.24 41.74
CA ASP A 443 14.16 -8.05 42.06
C ASP A 443 14.95 -6.75 41.84
N VAL A 444 14.36 -5.75 41.16
CA VAL A 444 14.75 -4.34 41.29
C VAL A 444 13.50 -3.43 41.25
N PRO A 445 13.33 -2.46 42.19
CA PRO A 445 12.04 -1.89 42.54
C PRO A 445 11.62 -0.68 41.68
N MET A 446 10.30 -0.51 41.58
CA MET A 446 9.62 0.73 41.18
C MET A 446 9.77 1.81 42.27
N GLU A 447 10.02 3.06 41.86
CA GLU A 447 9.23 4.23 42.29
C GLU A 447 9.61 5.50 41.49
N ASP A 448 8.55 6.25 41.14
CA ASP A 448 8.46 7.69 40.88
C ASP A 448 9.09 8.35 39.64
N LEU A 449 8.28 8.49 38.59
CA LEU A 449 8.11 9.78 37.89
C LEU A 449 6.63 10.01 37.51
N PHE A 450 5.93 10.75 38.37
CA PHE A 450 4.70 11.44 38.06
C PHE A 450 4.98 12.60 37.08
N PHE A 451 4.17 12.74 36.02
CA PHE A 451 3.95 14.01 35.33
C PHE A 451 2.44 14.23 35.13
N GLU A 452 2.03 15.47 35.40
CA GLU A 452 0.68 16.03 35.45
C GLU A 452 -0.08 16.03 34.10
N PRO A 453 -1.42 16.19 34.11
CA PRO A 453 -2.25 16.07 32.92
C PRO A 453 -2.18 17.32 32.02
N ALA A 454 -1.98 17.11 30.72
CA ALA A 454 -2.05 18.19 29.73
C ALA A 454 -3.50 18.66 29.53
N VAL A 455 -3.66 19.98 29.56
CA VAL A 455 -4.89 20.78 29.43
C VAL A 455 -5.49 20.61 28.03
N ALA A 456 -6.82 20.50 27.96
CA ALA A 456 -7.58 20.42 26.73
C ALA A 456 -7.63 21.78 26.02
N GLU A 457 -7.18 21.85 24.76
CA GLU A 457 -7.59 22.88 23.82
C GLU A 457 -8.77 22.33 22.99
N GLU A 458 -9.93 22.95 23.18
CA GLU A 458 -11.12 22.76 22.35
C GLU A 458 -10.81 23.30 20.95
N THR A 459 -10.76 22.41 19.96
CA THR A 459 -10.70 22.77 18.53
C THR A 459 -12.05 22.51 17.87
N GLU A 460 -12.41 23.38 16.94
CA GLU A 460 -13.69 23.51 16.22
C GLU A 460 -14.19 22.23 15.49
N ASP A 461 -13.44 21.12 15.54
CA ASP A 461 -13.83 19.79 15.06
C ASP A 461 -14.76 19.01 16.05
N SER A 462 -14.99 19.55 17.26
CA SER A 462 -15.91 18.98 18.25
C SER A 462 -17.38 19.10 17.83
N ASP A 463 -17.74 20.23 17.24
CA ASP A 463 -19.13 20.55 16.90
C ASP A 463 -19.69 19.64 15.80
N PHE A 464 -18.85 19.18 14.87
CA PHE A 464 -19.28 18.27 13.79
C PHE A 464 -19.72 16.91 14.32
N TRP A 465 -18.99 16.33 15.28
CA TRP A 465 -19.34 15.03 15.86
C TRP A 465 -20.48 15.12 16.85
N GLU A 466 -20.62 16.22 17.60
CA GLU A 466 -21.79 16.46 18.45
C GLU A 466 -23.06 16.67 17.63
N GLN A 467 -22.98 17.42 16.52
CA GLN A 467 -24.11 17.63 15.61
C GLN A 467 -24.55 16.33 14.91
N LEU A 468 -23.60 15.47 14.53
CA LEU A 468 -23.86 14.14 13.97
C LEU A 468 -24.50 13.18 14.99
N LEU A 469 -24.08 13.26 16.26
CA LEU A 469 -24.67 12.49 17.36
C LEU A 469 -26.09 13.00 17.72
N LEU A 470 -26.32 14.32 17.64
CA LEU A 470 -27.62 14.93 17.89
C LEU A 470 -28.63 14.59 16.78
N GLU A 471 -28.21 14.61 15.51
CA GLU A 471 -29.00 14.19 14.35
C GLU A 471 -29.33 12.69 14.38
N TYR A 472 -28.39 11.86 14.84
CA TYR A 472 -28.64 10.43 15.02
C TYR A 472 -29.65 10.15 16.14
N GLN A 473 -29.59 10.88 17.27
CA GLN A 473 -30.55 10.74 18.36
C GLN A 473 -31.97 11.22 17.99
N THR A 474 -32.09 12.25 17.14
CA THR A 474 -33.39 12.73 16.63
C THR A 474 -33.98 11.79 15.57
N ASN A 475 -33.14 11.15 14.75
CA ASN A 475 -33.59 10.19 13.72
C ASN A 475 -33.83 8.77 14.26
N ALA A 476 -33.14 8.37 15.33
CA ALA A 476 -33.36 7.09 16.01
C ALA A 476 -34.66 7.07 16.82
N GLY A 477 -35.08 8.23 17.36
CA GLY A 477 -36.34 8.37 18.10
C GLY A 477 -37.59 8.25 17.21
N THR A 478 -37.52 8.72 15.96
CA THR A 478 -38.63 8.68 14.99
C THR A 478 -38.70 7.35 14.24
N THR A 479 -37.57 6.67 14.02
CA THR A 479 -37.56 5.36 13.35
C THR A 479 -37.99 4.22 14.28
N GLN A 480 -37.76 4.31 15.58
CA GLN A 480 -38.20 3.26 16.52
C GLN A 480 -39.72 3.21 16.76
N GLU A 481 -40.44 4.34 16.68
CA GLU A 481 -41.90 4.36 16.81
C GLU A 481 -42.59 3.97 15.50
N ALA A 482 -42.11 4.43 14.34
CA ALA A 482 -42.64 4.07 13.03
C ALA A 482 -42.46 2.56 12.73
N PHE A 483 -41.30 1.99 13.07
CA PHE A 483 -41.04 0.56 12.89
C PHE A 483 -41.89 -0.32 13.81
N ARG A 484 -42.34 0.21 14.95
CA ARG A 484 -43.16 -0.51 15.94
C ARG A 484 -44.64 -0.52 15.55
N GLU A 485 -45.17 0.56 14.96
CA GLU A 485 -46.53 0.56 14.39
C GLU A 485 -46.64 -0.32 13.13
N ASP A 486 -45.61 -0.33 12.27
CA ASP A 486 -45.59 -1.18 11.08
C ASP A 486 -45.45 -2.67 11.41
N LEU A 487 -44.64 -3.03 12.43
CA LEU A 487 -44.54 -4.41 12.91
C LEU A 487 -45.84 -4.89 13.59
N LEU A 488 -46.56 -4.03 14.31
CA LEU A 488 -47.86 -4.37 14.91
C LEU A 488 -48.96 -4.50 13.85
N SER A 489 -48.95 -3.65 12.81
CA SER A 489 -49.85 -3.74 11.65
C SER A 489 -49.59 -5.02 10.81
N ALA A 490 -48.31 -5.38 10.62
CA ALA A 490 -47.92 -6.60 9.92
C ALA A 490 -48.22 -7.88 10.72
N ALA A 491 -48.07 -7.85 12.06
CA ALA A 491 -48.39 -8.99 12.93
C ALA A 491 -49.92 -9.25 13.03
N VAL A 492 -50.76 -8.21 12.97
CA VAL A 492 -52.22 -8.34 12.90
C VAL A 492 -52.69 -8.85 11.52
N ARG A 493 -51.97 -8.53 10.45
CA ARG A 493 -52.25 -9.07 9.11
C ARG A 493 -51.83 -10.54 8.96
N LEU A 494 -50.71 -10.95 9.56
CA LEU A 494 -50.21 -12.32 9.50
C LEU A 494 -50.97 -13.32 10.39
N THR A 495 -51.70 -12.85 11.41
CA THR A 495 -52.59 -13.71 12.24
C THR A 495 -53.98 -13.94 11.61
N SER A 496 -54.31 -13.29 10.50
CA SER A 496 -55.55 -13.50 9.75
C SER A 496 -55.46 -14.55 8.62
N LEU A 497 -54.24 -15.04 8.33
CA LEU A 497 -53.97 -15.96 7.20
C LEU A 497 -53.71 -17.42 7.61
N PHE A 498 -53.81 -17.76 8.90
CA PHE A 498 -53.79 -19.15 9.38
C PHE A 498 -55.01 -19.44 10.28
N ARG A 499 -56.15 -19.74 9.65
CA ARG A 499 -57.20 -20.58 10.26
C ARG A 499 -57.19 -21.94 9.56
N PRO A 500 -57.04 -23.06 10.27
CA PRO A 500 -57.15 -24.39 9.69
C PRO A 500 -58.63 -24.73 9.44
N THR A 501 -58.97 -25.12 8.22
CA THR A 501 -60.23 -25.81 7.92
C THR A 501 -59.97 -27.32 8.02
N LEU A 502 -60.66 -27.95 8.97
CA LEU A 502 -60.84 -29.39 9.07
C LEU A 502 -61.46 -29.94 7.78
N TRP A 503 -60.87 -31.01 7.24
CA TRP A 503 -61.44 -32.37 7.21
C TRP A 503 -60.30 -33.38 7.19
#